data_AF-A0A7K2N1Q7-F1
#
_entry.id   AF-A0A7K2N1Q7-F1
#
_cell.length_a   1.000
_cell.length_b   1.000
_cell.length_c   1.000
_cell.angle_alpha   90.00
_cell.angle_beta   90.00
_cell.angle_gamma   90.00
#
_symmetry.space_group_name_H-M   'P 1'
#
loop_
_entity.id
_entity.type
_entity.pdbx_description
1 polymer ?
#
loop_
_entity_poly.entity_id
_entity_poly.type
_entity_poly.pdbx_seq_one_letter_code
_entity_poly.pdbx_strand_id
1 'polypeptide(L)'
;MPWIVGVSGASGTPYAAAVLRALLAAGESVDLVVSRASRLTLLDETGISFRDAHWQQDLREWLARGADGKPDTFDVDVSGVRHWSAGDLAAGPSSGSYPTKGMLIVPAST
;
A
#
# COMPACT_ATOMS: atom_id res chain seq x y z
N MET A 1 -13.28 9.98 4.74
CA MET A 1 -13.58 8.79 3.91
C MET A 1 -12.31 8.40 3.19
N PRO A 2 -11.85 7.15 3.31
CA PRO A 2 -10.59 6.73 2.71
C PRO A 2 -10.70 6.43 1.21
N TRP A 3 -9.57 6.54 0.53
CA TRP A 3 -9.31 5.82 -0.71
C TRP A 3 -8.92 4.39 -0.37
N ILE A 4 -9.48 3.41 -1.09
CA ILE A 4 -9.04 2.02 -0.98
C ILE A 4 -7.92 1.83 -2.01
N VAL A 5 -6.78 1.31 -1.56
CA VAL A 5 -5.65 0.99 -2.44
C VAL A 5 -5.33 -0.49 -2.29
N GLY A 6 -5.58 -1.25 -3.35
CA GLY A 6 -5.15 -2.64 -3.47
C GLY A 6 -3.81 -2.73 -4.20
N VAL A 7 -2.88 -3.51 -3.66
CA VAL A 7 -1.61 -3.84 -4.31
C VAL A 7 -1.62 -5.32 -4.69
N SER A 8 -1.58 -5.60 -5.99
CA SER A 8 -1.60 -6.97 -6.52
C SER A 8 -0.21 -7.42 -7.01
N GLY A 9 -0.05 -8.71 -7.30
CA GLY A 9 1.25 -9.34 -7.62
C GLY A 9 1.81 -9.06 -9.02
N ALA A 10 1.41 -7.97 -9.67
CA ALA A 10 2.03 -7.52 -10.91
C ALA A 10 3.32 -6.74 -10.62
N SER A 11 4.26 -6.73 -11.56
CA SER A 11 5.46 -5.89 -11.46
C SER A 11 5.09 -4.41 -11.41
N GLY A 12 5.93 -3.61 -10.74
CA GLY A 12 5.76 -2.16 -10.66
C GLY A 12 5.35 -1.66 -9.28
N THR A 13 5.89 -2.25 -8.21
CA THR A 13 5.70 -1.72 -6.86
C THR A 13 6.12 -0.25 -6.67
N PRO A 14 7.05 0.34 -7.44
CA PRO A 14 7.30 1.79 -7.38
C PRO A 14 6.09 2.65 -7.76
N TYR A 15 5.20 2.18 -8.64
CA TYR A 15 3.98 2.91 -8.98
C TYR A 15 3.00 2.96 -7.81
N ALA A 16 2.84 1.84 -7.10
CA ALA A 16 2.01 1.79 -5.90
C ALA A 16 2.56 2.72 -4.80
N ALA A 17 3.89 2.72 -4.60
CA ALA A 17 4.54 3.64 -3.67
C ALA A 17 4.30 5.11 -4.05
N ALA A 18 4.38 5.46 -5.34
CA ALA A 18 4.12 6.81 -5.82
C ALA A 18 2.66 7.24 -5.58
N VAL A 19 1.68 6.37 -5.85
CA VAL A 19 0.26 6.64 -5.59
C VAL A 19 0.00 6.84 -4.09
N LEU A 20 0.52 5.95 -3.24
CA LEU A 20 0.36 6.04 -1.80
C LEU A 20 0.96 7.33 -1.24
N ARG A 21 2.19 7.70 -1.64
CA ARG A 21 2.80 8.97 -1.26
C ARG A 21 1.99 10.17 -1.72
N ALA A 22 1.48 10.17 -2.96
CA ALA A 22 0.69 11.28 -3.50
C ALA A 22 -0.62 11.47 -2.74
N LEU A 23 -1.33 10.38 -2.40
CA LEU A 23 -2.55 10.43 -1.59
C LEU A 23 -2.25 11.00 -0.19
N LEU A 24 -1.22 10.49 0.48
CA LEU A 24 -0.83 10.96 1.82
C LEU A 24 -0.39 12.45 1.80
N ALA A 25 0.38 12.85 0.80
CA ALA A 25 0.79 14.25 0.61
C ALA A 25 -0.41 15.19 0.33
N ALA A 26 -1.47 14.68 -0.28
CA ALA A 26 -2.73 15.41 -0.48
C ALA A 26 -3.61 15.47 0.78
N GLY A 27 -3.15 14.92 1.91
CA GLY A 27 -3.93 14.84 3.15
C GLY A 27 -5.05 13.79 3.12
N GLU A 28 -4.98 12.83 2.18
CA GLU A 28 -5.97 11.78 2.04
C GLU A 28 -5.68 10.61 2.98
N SER A 29 -6.74 10.09 3.60
CA SER A 29 -6.68 8.82 4.35
C SER A 29 -6.73 7.63 3.39
N VAL A 30 -5.97 6.57 3.68
CA VAL A 30 -5.86 5.39 2.82
C VAL A 30 -6.18 4.12 3.59
N ASP A 31 -7.06 3.29 3.02
CA ASP A 31 -7.26 1.91 3.42
C ASP A 31 -6.48 1.00 2.45
N LEU A 32 -5.36 0.45 2.92
CA LEU A 32 -4.40 -0.32 2.13
C LEU A 32 -4.65 -1.83 2.27
N VAL A 33 -4.67 -2.53 1.14
CA VAL A 33 -4.70 -4.00 1.07
C VAL A 33 -3.52 -4.49 0.26
N VAL A 34 -2.63 -5.28 0.86
CA VAL A 34 -1.46 -5.87 0.18
C VAL A 34 -1.66 -7.38 0.04
N SER A 35 -1.90 -7.83 -1.20
CA SER A 35 -2.12 -9.25 -1.53
C SER A 35 -0.88 -10.11 -1.24
N ARG A 36 -1.07 -11.41 -0.99
CA ARG A 36 0.06 -12.34 -0.79
C ARG A 36 1.05 -12.34 -1.95
N ALA A 37 0.55 -12.29 -3.19
CA ALA A 37 1.40 -12.24 -4.38
C ALA A 37 2.23 -10.94 -4.45
N SER A 38 1.61 -9.78 -4.16
CA SER A 38 2.34 -8.50 -4.16
C SER A 38 3.46 -8.43 -3.14
N ARG A 39 3.37 -9.16 -2.02
CA ARG A 39 4.46 -9.23 -1.03
C ARG A 39 5.71 -9.90 -1.61
N LEU A 40 5.52 -10.91 -2.46
CA LEU A 40 6.62 -11.57 -3.16
C LEU A 40 7.23 -10.65 -4.21
N THR A 41 6.39 -9.95 -4.99
CA THR A 41 6.87 -8.98 -5.97
C THR A 41 7.63 -7.82 -5.31
N LEU A 42 7.11 -7.30 -4.20
CA LEU A 42 7.79 -6.25 -3.44
C LEU A 42 9.15 -6.72 -2.91
N LEU A 43 9.21 -7.94 -2.38
CA LEU A 43 10.46 -8.53 -1.90
C LEU A 43 11.47 -8.70 -3.04
N ASP A 44 11.04 -9.17 -4.20
CA ASP A 44 11.90 -9.36 -5.38
C ASP A 44 12.43 -8.02 -5.93
N GLU A 45 11.55 -7.01 -6.05
CA GLU A 45 11.90 -5.72 -6.64
C GLU A 45 12.71 -4.82 -5.70
N THR A 46 12.51 -4.93 -4.38
CA THR A 46 13.06 -3.96 -3.41
C THR A 46 13.89 -4.60 -2.29
N GLY A 47 13.79 -5.91 -2.09
CA GLY A 47 14.34 -6.58 -0.91
C GLY A 47 13.55 -6.36 0.38
N ILE A 48 12.43 -5.62 0.34
CA ILE A 48 11.60 -5.33 1.51
C ILE A 48 10.57 -6.44 1.73
N SER A 49 10.53 -6.97 2.94
CA SER A 49 9.44 -7.86 3.37
C SER A 49 8.26 -7.04 3.90
N PHE A 50 7.03 -7.39 3.49
CA PHE A 50 5.82 -6.75 4.01
C PHE A 50 5.00 -7.73 4.85
N ARG A 51 4.94 -7.48 6.17
CA ARG A 51 4.33 -8.37 7.16
C ARG A 51 3.17 -7.67 7.85
N ASP A 52 2.04 -8.36 7.96
CA ASP A 52 0.84 -7.79 8.58
C ASP A 52 1.07 -7.29 10.01
N ALA A 53 1.87 -8.01 10.80
CA ALA A 53 2.18 -7.64 12.18
C ALA A 53 3.12 -6.42 12.31
N HIS A 54 3.84 -6.06 11.24
CA HIS A 54 4.83 -4.97 11.22
C HIS A 54 4.55 -3.96 10.09
N TRP A 55 3.30 -3.93 9.60
CA TRP A 55 2.98 -3.23 8.36
C TRP A 55 3.35 -1.74 8.40
N GLN A 56 3.27 -1.07 9.55
CA GLN A 56 3.65 0.35 9.65
C GLN A 56 5.13 0.56 9.37
N GLN A 57 5.98 -0.31 9.89
CA GLN A 57 7.42 -0.23 9.67
C GLN A 57 7.76 -0.59 8.24
N ASP A 58 7.23 -1.73 7.77
CA ASP A 58 7.50 -2.25 6.42
C ASP A 58 6.97 -1.30 5.33
N LEU A 59 5.80 -0.67 5.55
CA LEU A 59 5.25 0.37 4.66
C LEU A 59 6.11 1.62 4.65
N ARG A 60 6.57 2.10 5.81
CA ARG A 60 7.44 3.29 5.87
C ARG A 60 8.75 3.05 5.12
N GLU A 61 9.38 1.89 5.34
CA GLU A 61 10.59 1.50 4.61
C GLU A 61 10.35 1.49 3.10
N TRP A 62 9.22 0.93 2.66
CA TRP A 62 8.86 0.88 1.25
C TRP A 62 8.62 2.28 0.66
N LEU A 63 7.82 3.12 1.32
CA LEU A 63 7.46 4.44 0.80
C LEU A 63 8.63 5.44 0.85
N ALA A 64 9.58 5.26 1.76
CA ALA A 64 10.79 6.09 1.85
C ALA A 64 11.72 5.91 0.64
N ARG A 65 11.60 4.81 -0.13
CA ARG A 65 12.49 4.55 -1.27
C ARG A 65 12.19 5.43 -2.48
N GLY A 66 13.28 5.90 -3.10
CA GLY A 66 13.28 6.50 -4.42
C GLY A 66 12.91 5.48 -5.51
N ALA A 67 12.42 5.96 -6.65
CA ALA A 67 12.16 5.10 -7.81
C ALA A 67 13.44 4.47 -8.38
N ASP A 68 14.61 5.07 -8.08
CA ASP A 68 15.94 4.55 -8.37
C ASP A 68 16.46 3.57 -7.30
N GLY A 69 15.63 3.24 -6.30
CA GLY A 69 15.93 2.30 -5.22
C GLY A 69 16.69 2.90 -4.04
N LYS A 70 17.04 4.20 -4.06
CA LYS A 70 17.76 4.83 -2.93
C LYS A 70 16.89 4.82 -1.67
N PRO A 71 17.44 4.42 -0.50
CA PRO A 71 16.74 4.54 0.76
C PRO A 71 16.56 6.02 1.15
N ASP A 72 15.61 6.28 2.05
CA ASP A 72 15.40 7.58 2.71
C ASP A 72 15.29 8.78 1.74
N THR A 73 14.76 8.54 0.55
CA THR A 73 14.54 9.59 -0.47
C THR A 73 13.31 10.44 -0.15
N PHE A 74 12.33 9.85 0.53
CA PHE A 74 11.10 10.52 0.95
C PHE A 74 10.93 10.40 2.47
N ASP A 75 10.60 11.52 3.11
CA ASP A 75 10.04 11.51 4.46
C ASP A 75 8.53 11.28 4.36
N VAL A 76 8.04 10.17 4.92
CA VAL A 76 6.67 9.71 4.73
C VAL A 76 5.99 9.46 6.06
N ASP A 77 4.92 10.22 6.32
CA ASP A 77 3.99 9.93 7.40
C ASP A 77 2.91 8.95 6.96
N VAL A 78 2.91 7.77 7.58
CA VAL A 78 1.92 6.70 7.33
C VAL A 78 0.77 6.71 8.34
N SER A 79 0.66 7.72 9.19
CA SER A 79 -0.41 7.85 10.20
C SER A 79 -1.82 7.86 9.58
N GLY A 80 -1.94 8.35 8.35
CA GLY A 80 -3.18 8.36 7.57
C GLY A 80 -3.54 7.02 6.92
N VAL A 81 -2.76 5.96 7.12
CA VAL A 81 -2.97 4.64 6.53
C VAL A 81 -3.60 3.68 7.53
N ARG A 82 -4.59 2.91 7.07
CA ARG A 82 -5.10 1.72 7.73
C ARG A 82 -4.82 0.52 6.84
N HIS A 83 -4.12 -0.48 7.36
CA HIS A 83 -3.87 -1.72 6.64
C HIS A 83 -4.91 -2.78 6.97
N TRP A 84 -5.46 -3.44 5.94
CA TRP A 84 -6.32 -4.61 6.07
C TRP A 84 -5.63 -5.84 5.47
N SER A 85 -5.62 -6.95 6.20
CA SER A 85 -5.14 -8.20 5.63
C SER A 85 -6.05 -8.63 4.48
N ALA A 86 -5.45 -9.13 3.38
CA ALA A 86 -6.21 -9.53 2.20
C ALA A 86 -7.22 -10.66 2.44
N GLY A 87 -7.08 -11.41 3.53
CA GLY A 87 -8.03 -12.45 3.96
C GLY A 87 -9.05 -12.01 5.01
N ASP A 88 -9.06 -10.74 5.40
CA ASP A 88 -9.94 -10.24 6.46
C ASP A 88 -11.35 -9.95 5.94
N LEU A 89 -12.26 -10.91 6.14
CA LEU A 89 -13.67 -10.76 5.77
C LEU A 89 -14.41 -9.72 6.62
N ALA A 90 -13.88 -9.34 7.78
CA ALA A 90 -14.45 -8.31 8.64
C ALA A 90 -13.87 -6.91 8.35
N ALA A 91 -12.98 -6.78 7.36
CA ALA A 91 -12.41 -5.50 6.96
C ALA A 91 -13.51 -4.53 6.49
N GLY A 92 -13.29 -3.23 6.71
CA GLY A 92 -14.19 -2.17 6.24
C GLY A 92 -14.59 -2.32 4.76
N PRO A 93 -13.62 -2.41 3.83
CA PRO A 93 -13.87 -2.62 2.40
C PRO A 93 -14.72 -3.86 2.02
N SER A 94 -14.88 -4.83 2.92
CA SER A 94 -15.71 -6.02 2.69
C SER A 94 -17.21 -5.73 2.80
N SER A 95 -17.61 -4.56 3.30
CA SER A 95 -19.01 -4.12 3.40
C SER A 95 -19.38 -3.13 2.30
N GLY A 96 -20.49 -3.37 1.59
CA GLY A 96 -21.02 -2.43 0.59
C GLY A 96 -21.54 -1.10 1.15
N SER A 97 -21.76 -1.01 2.47
CA SER A 97 -22.13 0.23 3.16
C SER A 97 -20.92 1.02 3.68
N TYR A 98 -19.71 0.49 3.54
CA TYR A 98 -18.49 1.14 4.03
C TYR A 98 -18.20 2.41 3.21
N PRO A 99 -18.10 3.59 3.85
CA PRO A 99 -17.93 4.83 3.12
C PRO A 99 -16.51 4.94 2.55
N THR A 100 -16.40 5.04 1.22
CA THR A 100 -15.12 5.23 0.52
C THR A 100 -15.24 6.33 -0.53
N LYS A 101 -14.12 6.98 -0.85
CA LYS A 101 -14.01 7.89 -2.00
C LYS A 101 -13.93 7.14 -3.33
N GLY A 102 -13.46 5.90 -3.30
CA GLY A 102 -13.19 5.09 -4.48
C GLY A 102 -12.07 4.07 -4.21
N MET A 103 -11.82 3.22 -5.20
CA MET A 103 -10.82 2.16 -5.12
C MET A 103 -9.86 2.21 -6.31
N LEU A 104 -8.58 2.04 -6.04
CA LEU A 104 -7.54 1.82 -7.04
C LEU A 104 -6.89 0.45 -6.79
N ILE A 105 -6.52 -0.25 -7.86
CA ILE A 105 -5.61 -1.40 -7.80
C ILE A 105 -4.37 -1.03 -8.58
N VAL A 106 -3.23 -0.98 -7.90
CA VAL A 106 -1.96 -0.56 -8.50
C VAL A 106 -0.78 -1.27 -7.83
N PRO A 107 0.06 -2.01 -8.58
CA PRO A 107 -0.23 -2.52 -9.92
C PRO A 107 -1.38 -3.55 -9.90
N ALA A 108 -1.99 -3.80 -11.06
CA ALA A 108 -3.08 -4.76 -11.24
C ALA A 108 -2.61 -5.93 -12.13
N SER A 109 -2.59 -7.12 -11.56
CA SER A 109 -2.27 -8.39 -12.20
C SER A 109 -3.50 -8.95 -12.92
N THR A 110 -3.28 -9.63 -14.04
CA THR A 110 -4.30 -10.30 -14.85
C THR A 110 -4.85 -11.54 -14.18
#